data_AF-A0AA85EK58-F1
#
_entry.id   AF-A0AA85EK58-F1
#
_cell.length_a   1.000
_cell.length_b   1.000
_cell.length_c   1.000
_cell.angle_alpha   90.00
_cell.angle_beta   90.00
_cell.angle_gamma   90.00
#
_symmetry.space_group_name_H-M   'P 1'
#
loop_
_entity.id
_entity.type
_entity.pdbx_description
1 polymer ?
#
loop_
_entity_poly.entity_id
_entity_poly.type
_entity_poly.pdbx_seq_one_letter_code
_entity_poly.pdbx_strand_id
1 'polypeptide(L)'
;MITLLSKPRTLRCLTRRSVKFATYGFLPGLTIAPILMYVRMKGQPDEAFYDRCYRLRCNKNQLRVDRFSYIGLGCGGIAGFANAFGPMQTAIVGMMIGTVAAVCCNQIKSSTSTQK
;
A
#
# COMPACT_ATOMS: atom_id res chain seq x y z
N MET A 1 5.78 -19.15 10.14
CA MET A 1 5.81 -19.96 8.90
C MET A 1 5.16 -21.34 9.05
N ILE A 2 5.30 -21.99 10.21
CA ILE A 2 4.82 -23.38 10.48
C ILE A 2 3.27 -23.52 10.38
N THR A 3 2.51 -22.44 10.56
CA THR A 3 1.04 -22.43 10.52
C THR A 3 0.40 -22.30 9.13
N LEU A 4 1.19 -22.05 8.06
CA LEU A 4 0.69 -22.09 6.68
C LEU A 4 0.63 -23.53 6.13
N LEU A 5 1.50 -24.41 6.62
CA LEU A 5 1.58 -25.82 6.23
C LEU A 5 0.57 -26.71 6.98
N SER A 6 0.11 -26.28 8.16
CA SER A 6 -0.88 -27.01 8.96
C SER A 6 -2.29 -26.46 8.71
N LYS A 7 -3.18 -27.34 8.20
CA LYS A 7 -4.57 -27.14 7.71
C LYS A 7 -5.41 -26.10 8.49
N PRO A 8 -6.42 -25.45 7.85
CA PRO A 8 -7.30 -25.97 6.80
C PRO A 8 -7.05 -25.39 5.38
N ARG A 9 -7.26 -26.21 4.34
CA ARG A 9 -7.09 -25.89 2.91
C ARG A 9 -8.28 -25.10 2.31
N THR A 10 -8.92 -24.24 3.08
CA THR A 10 -10.07 -23.47 2.62
C THR A 10 -9.63 -22.02 2.37
N LEU A 11 -9.86 -21.50 1.16
CA LEU A 11 -9.49 -20.13 0.78
C LEU A 11 -10.01 -19.09 1.78
N ARG A 12 -11.24 -19.26 2.29
CA ARG A 12 -11.82 -18.37 3.32
C ARG A 12 -11.01 -18.32 4.61
N CYS A 13 -10.48 -19.45 5.07
CA CYS A 13 -9.66 -19.50 6.28
C CYS A 13 -8.31 -18.82 6.06
N LEU A 14 -7.70 -19.06 4.90
CA LEU A 14 -6.45 -18.43 4.49
C LEU A 14 -6.61 -16.91 4.43
N THR A 15 -7.61 -16.40 3.70
CA THR A 15 -7.88 -14.96 3.59
C THR A 15 -8.08 -14.32 4.96
N ARG A 16 -8.86 -14.94 5.85
CA ARG A 16 -9.09 -14.42 7.20
C ARG A 16 -7.81 -14.36 8.03
N ARG A 17 -6.93 -15.36 7.92
CA ARG A 17 -5.62 -15.37 8.60
C ARG A 17 -4.69 -14.31 8.02
N SER A 18 -4.57 -14.24 6.69
CA SER A 18 -3.73 -13.26 5.99
C SER A 18 -4.11 -11.83 6.33
N VAL A 19 -5.42 -11.53 6.36
CA VAL A 19 -5.92 -10.20 6.75
C VAL A 19 -5.56 -9.87 8.20
N LYS A 20 -5.69 -10.83 9.13
CA LYS A 20 -5.26 -10.61 10.53
C LYS A 20 -3.77 -10.30 10.63
N PHE A 21 -2.91 -11.08 9.98
CA PHE A 21 -1.47 -10.83 9.95
C PHE A 21 -1.12 -9.48 9.29
N ALA A 22 -1.83 -9.11 8.22
CA ALA A 22 -1.67 -7.81 7.58
C ALA A 22 -2.02 -6.65 8.53
N THR A 23 -3.09 -6.78 9.32
CA THR A 23 -3.45 -5.79 10.34
C THR A 23 -2.38 -5.68 11.45
N TYR A 24 -1.86 -6.82 11.93
CA TYR A 24 -0.78 -6.82 12.93
C TYR A 24 0.51 -6.17 12.43
N GLY A 25 0.84 -6.29 11.15
CA GLY A 25 2.00 -5.61 10.56
C GLY A 25 1.77 -4.13 10.23
N PHE A 26 0.55 -3.78 9.82
CA PHE A 26 0.22 -2.41 9.43
C PHE A 26 0.25 -1.43 10.62
N LEU A 27 -0.28 -1.83 11.77
CA LEU A 27 -0.37 -0.98 12.95
C LEU A 27 0.99 -0.45 13.45
N PRO A 28 2.01 -1.31 13.68
CA PRO A 28 3.35 -0.82 14.00
C PRO A 28 4.01 -0.14 12.79
N GLY A 29 3.73 -0.58 11.56
CA GLY A 29 4.23 0.06 10.35
C GLY A 29 3.88 1.55 10.26
N LEU A 30 2.64 1.91 10.62
CA LEU A 30 2.18 3.30 10.59
C LEU A 30 2.95 4.22 11.56
N THR A 31 3.39 3.70 12.71
CA THR A 31 4.13 4.47 13.72
C THR A 31 5.63 4.44 13.48
N ILE A 32 6.18 3.30 13.06
CA ILE A 32 7.61 3.14 12.77
C ILE A 32 8.02 3.90 11.51
N ALA A 33 7.15 3.99 10.48
CA ALA A 33 7.45 4.68 9.23
C ALA A 33 7.88 6.16 9.40
N PRO A 34 7.14 7.04 10.11
CA PRO A 34 7.56 8.42 10.33
C PRO A 34 8.82 8.51 11.21
N ILE A 35 9.00 7.61 12.18
CA ILE A 35 10.20 7.56 13.01
C ILE A 35 11.44 7.25 12.16
N LEU A 36 11.37 6.23 11.31
CA LEU A 36 12.45 5.88 10.39
C LEU A 36 12.74 7.02 9.40
N MET A 37 11.68 7.69 8.91
CA MET A 37 11.85 8.86 8.04
C MET A 37 12.58 9.99 8.75
N TYR A 38 12.19 10.30 10.00
CA TYR A 38 12.85 11.31 10.81
C TYR A 38 14.32 10.97 11.11
N VAL A 39 14.60 9.74 11.54
CA VAL A 39 15.97 9.27 11.82
C VAL A 39 16.84 9.36 10.56
N ARG A 40 16.31 9.00 9.40
CA ARG A 40 17.03 9.14 8.12
C ARG A 40 17.33 10.60 7.77
N MET A 41 16.50 11.52 8.22
CA MET A 41 16.52 12.93 7.81
C MET A 41 17.20 13.88 8.80
N LYS A 42 17.40 13.47 10.06
CA LYS A 42 17.93 14.30 11.16
C LYS A 42 19.31 14.94 10.91
N GLY A 43 20.07 14.48 9.91
CA GLY A 43 21.41 15.00 9.60
C GLY A 43 21.62 15.35 8.13
N GLN A 44 20.56 15.48 7.33
CA GLN A 44 20.67 15.86 5.92
C GLN A 44 20.43 17.36 5.73
N PRO A 45 21.18 18.02 4.81
CA PRO A 45 20.95 19.43 4.48
C PRO A 45 19.60 19.61 3.78
N ASP A 46 19.03 20.82 3.87
CA ASP A 46 17.69 21.13 3.33
C ASP A 46 17.58 20.82 1.83
N GLU A 47 18.66 21.04 1.07
CA GLU A 47 18.77 20.70 -0.35
C GLU A 47 18.51 19.21 -0.66
N ALA A 48 18.85 18.30 0.26
CA ALA A 48 18.60 16.87 0.09
C ALA A 48 17.10 16.54 0.19
N PHE A 49 16.32 17.30 0.97
CA PHE A 49 14.87 17.17 1.00
C PHE A 49 14.26 17.62 -0.32
N TYR A 50 14.75 18.74 -0.88
CA TYR A 50 14.28 19.24 -2.18
C TYR A 50 14.61 18.29 -3.32
N ASP A 51 15.83 17.74 -3.39
CA ASP A 51 16.20 16.74 -4.41
C ASP A 51 15.31 15.50 -4.31
N ARG A 52 15.06 14.99 -3.09
CA ARG A 52 14.17 13.84 -2.89
C ARG A 52 12.75 14.11 -3.38
N CYS A 53 12.19 15.27 -3.02
CA CYS A 53 10.86 15.69 -3.47
C CYS A 53 10.81 15.88 -5.00
N TYR A 54 11.88 16.40 -5.59
CA TYR A 54 12.00 16.59 -7.03
C TYR A 54 11.99 15.24 -7.77
N ARG A 55 12.82 14.27 -7.33
CA ARG A 55 12.85 12.92 -7.91
C ARG A 55 11.49 12.21 -7.82
N LEU A 56 10.82 12.31 -6.67
CA LEU A 56 9.46 11.77 -6.49
C LEU A 56 8.47 12.43 -7.46
N ARG A 57 8.57 13.76 -7.65
CA ARG A 57 7.71 14.49 -8.59
C ARG A 57 7.94 14.09 -10.05
N CYS A 58 9.19 13.85 -10.42
CA CYS A 58 9.55 13.43 -11.77
C CYS A 58 9.10 12.00 -12.07
N ASN A 59 9.04 11.12 -11.07
CA ASN A 59 8.55 9.75 -11.24
C ASN A 59 7.01 9.66 -11.22
N LYS A 60 6.38 10.08 -12.32
CA LYS A 60 4.91 10.11 -12.47
C LYS A 60 4.23 8.75 -12.26
N ASN A 61 4.91 7.65 -12.57
CA ASN A 61 4.37 6.30 -12.41
C ASN A 61 4.27 5.91 -10.93
N GLN A 62 5.27 6.25 -10.13
CA GLN A 62 5.27 6.03 -8.68
C GLN A 62 4.21 6.90 -7.98
N LEU A 63 4.12 8.18 -8.33
CA LEU A 63 3.06 9.06 -7.81
C LEU A 63 1.65 8.57 -8.10
N ARG A 64 1.45 7.94 -9.27
CA ARG A 64 0.15 7.35 -9.60
C ARG A 64 -0.16 6.18 -8.67
N VAL A 65 0.77 5.26 -8.48
CA VAL A 65 0.59 4.12 -7.56
C VAL A 65 0.28 4.60 -6.15
N ASP A 66 1.02 5.59 -5.65
CA ASP A 66 0.79 6.15 -4.32
C ASP A 66 -0.61 6.76 -4.20
N ARG A 67 -1.05 7.56 -5.17
CA ARG A 67 -2.40 8.16 -5.16
C ARG A 67 -3.51 7.10 -5.16
N PHE A 68 -3.43 6.10 -6.02
CA PHE A 68 -4.42 5.03 -6.05
C PHE A 68 -4.38 4.17 -4.78
N SER A 69 -3.22 3.99 -4.16
CA SER A 69 -3.11 3.30 -2.89
C SER A 69 -3.80 4.05 -1.75
N TYR A 70 -3.65 5.38 -1.68
CA TYR A 70 -4.33 6.22 -0.69
C TYR A 70 -5.84 6.31 -0.92
N ILE A 71 -6.26 6.43 -2.18
CA ILE A 71 -7.68 6.39 -2.55
C ILE A 71 -8.27 5.03 -2.17
N GLY A 72 -7.58 3.94 -2.50
CA GLY A 72 -7.97 2.58 -2.13
C GLY A 72 -8.05 2.38 -0.62
N LEU A 73 -7.11 2.95 0.15
CA LEU A 73 -7.12 2.92 1.62
C LEU A 73 -8.34 3.65 2.17
N GLY A 74 -8.60 4.88 1.69
CA GLY A 74 -9.74 5.69 2.13
C GLY A 74 -11.08 5.04 1.79
N CYS A 75 -11.27 4.66 0.53
CA CYS A 75 -12.50 4.00 0.07
C CYS A 75 -12.70 2.64 0.78
N GLY A 76 -11.63 1.86 0.96
CA GLY A 76 -11.68 0.59 1.68
C GLY A 76 -12.04 0.76 3.15
N GLY A 77 -11.52 1.80 3.81
CA GLY A 77 -11.86 2.14 5.19
C GLY A 77 -13.34 2.49 5.35
N ILE A 78 -13.86 3.36 4.48
CA ILE A 78 -15.27 3.77 4.47
C ILE A 78 -16.18 2.56 4.20
N ALA A 79 -15.85 1.74 3.20
CA ALA A 79 -16.60 0.53 2.88
C ALA A 79 -16.65 -0.48 4.05
N GLY A 80 -15.63 -0.48 4.92
CA GLY A 80 -15.58 -1.36 6.08
C GLY A 80 -16.50 -0.97 7.23
N PHE A 81 -16.94 0.28 7.31
CA PHE A 81 -17.99 0.66 8.27
C PHE A 81 -19.35 0.02 7.94
N ALA A 82 -19.58 -0.29 6.66
CA ALA A 82 -20.79 -0.94 6.18
C ALA A 82 -20.66 -2.48 6.08
N ASN A 83 -19.47 -3.05 6.31
CA ASN A 83 -19.21 -4.47 6.14
C ASN A 83 -18.91 -5.17 7.47
N ALA A 84 -19.19 -6.48 7.53
CA ALA A 84 -18.87 -7.32 8.69
C ALA A 84 -17.34 -7.48 8.92
N PHE A 85 -16.53 -7.16 7.91
CA PHE A 85 -15.08 -7.04 8.04
C PHE A 85 -14.77 -5.62 8.47
N GLY A 86 -14.18 -5.46 9.66
CA GLY A 86 -13.96 -4.14 10.26
C GLY A 86 -13.14 -3.18 9.40
N PRO A 87 -13.24 -1.86 9.66
CA PRO A 87 -12.75 -0.79 8.79
C PRO A 87 -11.26 -0.86 8.48
N MET A 88 -10.47 -1.35 9.43
CA MET A 88 -9.02 -1.48 9.28
C MET A 88 -8.63 -2.54 8.23
N GLN A 89 -9.36 -3.65 8.18
CA GLN A 89 -9.06 -4.78 7.30
C GLN A 89 -9.39 -4.44 5.86
N THR A 90 -10.55 -3.82 5.65
CA THR A 90 -11.02 -3.39 4.34
C THR A 90 -10.20 -2.22 3.80
N ALA A 91 -9.69 -1.34 4.66
CA ALA A 91 -8.74 -0.29 4.27
C ALA A 91 -7.43 -0.88 3.71
N ILE A 92 -6.85 -1.87 4.38
CA ILE A 92 -5.61 -2.53 3.91
C ILE A 92 -5.85 -3.24 2.58
N VAL A 93 -6.97 -3.96 2.45
CA VAL A 93 -7.33 -4.63 1.20
C VAL A 93 -7.56 -3.60 0.07
N GLY A 94 -8.25 -2.50 0.36
CA GLY A 94 -8.47 -1.41 -0.58
C GLY A 94 -7.16 -0.76 -1.04
N MET A 95 -6.21 -0.54 -0.13
CA MET A 95 -4.88 -0.06 -0.46
C MET A 95 -4.15 -1.01 -1.43
N MET A 96 -4.17 -2.32 -1.14
CA MET A 96 -3.57 -3.34 -2.01
C MET A 96 -4.20 -3.36 -3.40
N ILE A 97 -5.54 -3.35 -3.47
CA ILE A 97 -6.26 -3.29 -4.75
C ILE A 97 -5.88 -2.01 -5.53
N GLY A 98 -5.77 -0.87 -4.86
CA GLY A 98 -5.35 0.40 -5.46
C GLY A 98 -3.95 0.33 -6.07
N THR A 99 -2.98 -0.28 -5.37
CA THR A 99 -1.61 -0.43 -5.91
C THR A 99 -1.58 -1.31 -7.15
N VAL A 100 -2.28 -2.46 -7.12
CA VAL A 100 -2.35 -3.39 -8.25
C VAL A 100 -3.02 -2.72 -9.45
N ALA A 101 -4.16 -2.05 -9.25
CA ALA A 101 -4.85 -1.33 -10.29
C ALA A 101 -3.96 -0.26 -10.95
N ALA A 102 -3.20 0.49 -10.16
CA ALA A 102 -2.29 1.51 -10.69
C ALA A 102 -1.13 0.93 -11.49
N VAL A 103 -0.57 -0.21 -11.06
CA VAL A 103 0.46 -0.93 -11.83
C VAL A 103 -0.10 -1.41 -13.16
N CYS A 104 -1.31 -1.99 -13.17
CA CYS A 104 -2.00 -2.38 -14.40
C CYS A 104 -2.21 -1.18 -15.34
N CYS A 105 -2.70 -0.04 -14.82
CA CYS A 105 -2.87 1.18 -15.61
C CYS A 105 -1.54 1.75 -16.12
N ASN A 106 -0.45 1.61 -15.36
CA ASN A 106 0.88 2.01 -15.81
C ASN A 106 1.38 1.11 -16.96
N GLN A 107 1.18 -0.20 -16.86
CA GLN A 107 1.53 -1.16 -17.90
C GLN A 107 0.77 -0.88 -19.20
N ILE A 108 -0.55 -0.69 -19.14
CA ILE A 108 -1.38 -0.35 -20.30
C ILE A 108 -0.88 0.93 -20.98
N LYS A 109 -0.61 1.98 -20.19
CA LYS A 109 -0.08 3.24 -20.72
C LYS A 109 1.29 3.07 -21.40
N SER A 110 2.15 2.22 -20.82
CA SER A 110 3.46 1.90 -21.40
C SER A 110 3.29 1.23 -22.77
N SER A 111 2.44 0.20 -22.86
CA SER A 111 2.17 -0.52 -24.11
C SER A 111 1.60 0.38 -25.21
N THR A 112 0.71 1.32 -24.86
CA THR A 112 0.16 2.29 -25.83
C THR A 112 1.20 3.31 -26.30
N SER A 113 2.17 3.68 -25.46
CA SER A 113 3.25 4.60 -25.87
C SER A 113 4.27 3.96 -26.80
N THR A 114 4.43 2.64 -26.76
CA THR A 114 5.33 1.90 -27.65
C THR A 114 4.73 1.67 -29.05
N GLN A 115 3.41 1.85 -29.21
CA GLN A 115 2.71 1.71 -30.49
C GLN A 115 2.51 3.02 -31.27
N LYS A 116 2.99 4.16 -30.74
CA LYS A 116 3.05 5.44 -31.45
C LYS A 116 4.46 5.73 -31.91
#